data_AF-A0A523YVB2-F1
#
_entry.id   AF-A0A523YVB2-F1
#
_cell.length_a   1.000
_cell.length_b   1.000
_cell.length_c   1.000
_cell.angle_alpha   90.00
_cell.angle_beta   90.00
_cell.angle_gamma   90.00
#
_symmetry.space_group_name_H-M   'P 1'
#
loop_
_entity.id
_entity.type
_entity.pdbx_description
1 polymer ?
#
loop_
_entity_poly.entity_id
_entity_poly.type
_entity_poly.pdbx_seq_one_letter_code
_entity_poly.pdbx_strand_id
1 'polypeptide(L)' 'MISDVHHVGIAVRDMAAALRFYSDVLGLPVVREGEAPARGARMTLLA' A
#
# COMPACT_ATOMS: atom_id res chain seq x y z
N MET A 1 6.62 -25.13 -3.70
CA MET A 1 6.03 -25.14 -2.35
C MET A 1 5.73 -23.69 -1.99
N ILE A 2 4.55 -23.38 -1.47
CA ILE A 2 4.18 -22.01 -1.04
C ILE A 2 4.67 -21.83 0.40
N SER A 3 5.35 -20.72 0.70
CA SER A 3 6.01 -20.46 2.00
C SER A 3 5.32 -19.40 2.84
N ASP A 4 4.78 -18.34 2.22
CA ASP A 4 4.29 -17.16 2.93
C ASP A 4 3.41 -16.28 2.02
N VAL A 5 2.80 -15.26 2.63
CA VAL A 5 2.12 -14.17 1.93
C VAL A 5 3.03 -12.95 1.99
N HIS A 6 3.60 -12.58 0.84
CA HIS A 6 4.54 -11.46 0.77
C HIS A 6 3.90 -10.09 1.05
N HIS A 7 2.66 -9.85 0.61
CA HIS A 7 1.90 -8.63 0.85
C HIS A 7 0.44 -8.81 0.43
N VAL A 8 -0.43 -7.89 0.87
CA VAL A 8 -1.83 -7.79 0.44
C VAL A 8 -2.03 -6.45 -0.28
N GLY A 9 -2.50 -6.50 -1.53
CA GLY A 9 -2.87 -5.30 -2.28
C GLY A 9 -4.28 -4.83 -1.93
N ILE A 10 -4.44 -3.55 -1.59
CA ILE A 10 -5.74 -2.94 -1.30
C ILE A 10 -5.99 -1.82 -2.31
N ALA A 11 -6.99 -2.01 -3.17
CA ALA A 11 -7.42 -0.96 -4.09
C ALA A 11 -8.25 0.09 -3.32
N VAL A 12 -7.82 1.35 -3.40
CA VAL A 12 -8.47 2.47 -2.72
C VAL A 12 -8.91 3.51 -3.72
N ARG A 13 -10.02 4.20 -3.44
CA ARG A 13 -10.51 5.30 -4.27
C ARG A 13 -9.75 6.61 -4.04
N ASP A 14 -9.22 6.79 -2.83
CA ASP A 14 -8.49 7.98 -2.41
C ASP A 14 -7.25 7.56 -1.61
N MET A 15 -6.07 7.82 -2.19
CA MET A 15 -4.79 7.49 -1.57
C MET A 15 -4.52 8.32 -0.31
N ALA A 16 -4.89 9.60 -0.30
CA ALA A 16 -4.66 10.46 0.85
C ALA A 16 -5.51 10.02 2.04
N ALA A 17 -6.77 9.63 1.80
CA ALA A 17 -7.63 9.06 2.84
C ALA A 17 -7.07 7.74 3.39
N ALA A 18 -6.54 6.88 2.51
CA ALA A 18 -5.93 5.62 2.91
C ALA A 18 -4.67 5.83 3.76
N LEU A 19 -3.79 6.76 3.39
CA LEU A 19 -2.58 7.06 4.17
C LEU A 19 -2.90 7.64 5.55
N ARG A 20 -3.89 8.53 5.66
CA ARG A 20 -4.34 9.01 6.98
C ARG A 20 -4.81 7.87 7.87
N PHE A 21 -5.54 6.91 7.32
CA PHE A 21 -6.02 5.78 8.10
C PHE A 21 -4.90 4.79 8.45
N TYR A 22 -4.21 4.27 7.45
CA TYR A 22 -3.22 3.20 7.68
C TYR A 22 -1.93 3.70 8.33
N SER A 23 -1.48 4.91 8.00
CA SER A 23 -0.25 5.47 8.58
C SER A 23 -0.54 6.28 9.85
N ASP A 24 -1.42 7.29 9.78
CA ASP A 24 -1.56 8.20 10.94
C ASP A 24 -2.39 7.59 12.07
N VAL A 25 -3.48 6.86 11.74
CA VAL A 25 -4.36 6.25 12.76
C VAL A 25 -3.84 4.89 13.22
N LEU A 26 -3.42 4.02 12.29
CA LEU A 26 -2.95 2.67 12.63
C LEU A 26 -1.44 2.58 12.85
N GLY A 27 -0.68 3.61 12.50
CA GLY A 27 0.77 3.67 12.77
C GLY A 27 1.65 2.87 11.81
N LEU A 28 1.14 2.40 10.66
CA LEU A 28 1.95 1.64 9.71
C LEU A 28 2.91 2.58 8.96
N PRO A 29 4.24 2.45 9.11
CA PRO A 29 5.20 3.24 8.35
C PRO A 29 5.08 3.02 6.84
N VAL A 30 5.20 4.11 6.09
CA VAL A 30 5.40 4.05 4.64
C VAL A 30 6.82 3.53 4.36
N VAL A 31 6.89 2.42 3.63
CA VAL A 31 8.16 1.78 3.24
C VAL A 31 8.56 2.17 1.84
N ARG A 32 7.59 2.33 0.93
CA ARG A 32 7.86 2.69 -0.47
C ARG A 32 6.67 3.37 -1.12
N GLU A 33 6.95 4.39 -1.90
CA GLU A 33 6.00 4.97 -2.86
C GLU A 33 6.46 4.68 -4.28
N GLY A 34 5.51 4.54 -5.20
CA GLY A 34 5.86 4.44 -6.61
C GLY A 34 4.66 4.24 -7.53
N GLU A 35 4.96 4.27 -8.82
CA GLU A 35 4.04 3.84 -9.85
C GLU A 35 4.25 2.35 -10.13
N ALA A 36 3.18 1.67 -10.50
CA ALA A 36 3.20 0.33 -11.06
C ALA A 36 2.75 0.45 -12.53
N PRO A 37 3.66 0.80 -13.47
CA PRO A 37 3.30 1.18 -14.84
C PRO A 37 2.58 0.05 -15.58
N ALA A 38 3.01 -1.19 -15.35
CA ALA A 38 2.37 -2.39 -15.90
C ALA A 38 0.91 -2.59 -15.47
N ARG A 39 0.45 -1.87 -14.44
CA ARG A 39 -0.93 -1.89 -13.93
C ARG A 39 -1.63 -0.53 -14.04
N GLY A 40 -0.96 0.48 -14.60
CA GLY A 40 -1.50 1.84 -14.73
C GLY A 40 -1.92 2.47 -13.39
N ALA A 41 -1.26 2.11 -12.29
CA ALA A 41 -1.69 2.50 -10.94
C ALA A 41 -0.54 3.10 -10.13
N ARG A 42 -0.86 4.07 -9.26
CA ARG A 42 0.03 4.51 -8.18
C ARG A 42 -0.18 3.63 -6.95
N MET A 43 0.89 3.31 -6.25
CA MET A 43 0.83 2.55 -5.00
C MET A 43 1.74 3.13 -3.91
N THR A 44 1.37 2.85 -2.67
CA THR A 44 2.22 3.03 -1.49
C THR A 44 2.21 1.73 -0.70
N LEU A 45 3.40 1.26 -0.32
CA LEU A 45 3.59 0.07 0.50
C LEU A 45 3.86 0.49 1.94
N LEU A 46 3.10 -0.09 2.86
CA LEU A 46 3.21 0.14 4.30
C LEU A 46 3.63 -1.16 5.01
N ALA A 47 4.29 -1.05 6.16
CA ALA A 47 4.68 -2.17 7.03
C ALA A 47 4.19 -1.98 8.46
#